data_AF-A0A1I1NF44-F1
#
_entry.id   AF-A0A1I1NF44-F1
#
_cell.length_a   1.000
_cell.length_b   1.000
_cell.length_c   1.000
_cell.angle_alpha   90.00
_cell.angle_beta   90.00
_cell.angle_gamma   90.00
#
_symmetry.space_group_name_H-M   'P 1'
#
loop_
_entity.id
_entity.type
_entity.pdbx_description
1 polymer ?
#
loop_
_entity_poly.entity_id
_entity_poly.type
_entity_poly.pdbx_seq_one_letter_code
_entity_poly.pdbx_strand_id
1 'polypeptide(L)' 'MRKVVGIKSLIKYLHSVNYPLTEEEILELILNKSIPHLRPLSDMIVFNLDHVDSWLSQQQHKD' A
#
# COMPACT_ATOMS: atom_id res chain seq x y z
N MET A 1 13.09 -1.28 -7.47
CA MET A 1 12.14 -2.39 -7.24
C MET A 1 12.19 -2.84 -5.79
N ARG A 2 11.69 -2.03 -4.88
CA ARG A 2 11.48 -2.45 -3.48
C ARG A 2 10.09 -3.06 -3.36
N LYS A 3 9.97 -4.21 -2.70
CA LYS A 3 8.68 -4.91 -2.54
C LYS A 3 8.47 -5.33 -1.11
N VAL A 4 7.21 -5.29 -0.67
CA VAL A 4 6.77 -5.87 0.60
C VAL A 4 5.61 -6.83 0.35
N VAL A 5 5.55 -7.89 1.15
CA VAL A 5 4.52 -8.92 1.04
C VAL A 5 3.61 -8.83 2.26
N GLY A 6 2.30 -8.77 1.98
CA GLY A 6 1.25 -8.72 3.00
C GLY A 6 1.03 -7.33 3.60
N ILE A 7 -0.18 -7.15 4.15
CA ILE A 7 -0.67 -5.88 4.70
C ILE A 7 0.19 -5.41 5.87
N LYS A 8 0.57 -6.32 6.79
CA LYS A 8 1.43 -5.99 7.94
C LYS A 8 2.77 -5.37 7.54
N SER A 9 3.36 -5.85 6.45
CA SER A 9 4.63 -5.31 5.95
C SER A 9 4.42 -3.93 5.31
N LEU A 10 3.28 -3.73 4.64
CA LEU A 10 2.91 -2.42 4.12
C LEU A 10 2.64 -1.41 5.25
N ILE A 11 1.93 -1.78 6.31
CA ILE A 11 1.71 -0.91 7.48
C ILE A 11 3.05 -0.42 8.05
N LYS A 12 4.00 -1.33 8.28
CA LYS A 12 5.35 -0.95 8.76
C LYS A 12 6.03 0.05 7.84
N TYR A 13 5.92 -0.16 6.52
CA TYR A 13 6.47 0.75 5.54
C TYR A 13 5.82 2.14 5.61
N LEU A 14 4.49 2.18 5.57
CA LEU A 14 3.68 3.38 5.61
C LEU A 14 3.94 4.21 6.88
N HIS A 15 4.09 3.55 8.03
CA HIS A 15 4.55 4.21 9.26
C HIS A 15 5.95 4.82 9.11
N SER A 16 6.90 4.12 8.48
CA SER A 16 8.28 4.62 8.31
C SER A 16 8.41 5.85 7.41
N VAL A 17 7.41 6.09 6.53
CA VAL A 17 7.34 7.26 5.65
C VAL A 17 6.32 8.31 6.13
N ASN A 18 5.91 8.23 7.40
CA ASN A 18 4.99 9.17 8.04
C ASN A 18 3.60 9.26 7.36
N TYR A 19 3.11 8.13 6.84
CA TYR A 19 1.76 7.98 6.30
C TYR A 19 1.07 6.78 6.97
N PRO A 20 0.82 6.78 8.29
CA PRO A 20 0.26 5.63 8.98
C PRO A 20 -1.17 5.35 8.50
N LEU A 21 -1.45 4.09 8.17
CA LEU A 21 -2.80 3.58 7.88
C LEU A 21 -3.07 2.33 8.72
N THR A 22 -4.33 2.12 9.09
CA THR A 22 -4.78 0.89 9.76
C THR A 22 -4.89 -0.29 8.77
N GLU A 23 -5.03 -1.49 9.32
CA GLU A 23 -5.28 -2.68 8.51
C GLU A 23 -6.63 -2.57 7.77
N GLU A 24 -7.67 -2.05 8.43
CA GLU A 24 -8.99 -1.80 7.84
C GLU A 24 -8.92 -0.82 6.67
N GLU A 25 -8.24 0.32 6.82
CA GLU A 25 -8.08 1.32 5.75
C GLU A 25 -7.36 0.73 4.53
N ILE A 26 -6.29 -0.06 4.76
CA ILE A 26 -5.58 -0.73 3.67
C ILE A 26 -6.48 -1.77 2.98
N LEU A 27 -7.28 -2.53 3.74
CA LEU A 27 -8.23 -3.48 3.18
C LEU A 27 -9.26 -2.78 2.29
N GLU A 28 -9.80 -1.65 2.73
CA GLU A 28 -10.72 -0.83 1.93
C GLU A 28 -10.04 -0.32 0.65
N LEU A 29 -8.80 0.18 0.74
CA LEU A 29 -8.03 0.63 -0.43
C LEU A 29 -7.76 -0.50 -1.42
N ILE A 30 -7.51 -1.72 -0.94
CA ILE A 30 -7.34 -2.91 -1.79
C ILE A 30 -8.67 -3.28 -2.44
N LEU A 31 -9.76 -3.32 -1.68
CA LEU A 31 -11.11 -3.65 -2.17
C LEU A 31 -11.55 -2.67 -3.27
N ASN A 32 -11.30 -1.38 -3.05
CA ASN A 32 -11.63 -0.31 -3.98
C ASN A 32 -10.62 -0.17 -5.13
N LYS A 33 -9.55 -0.98 -5.14
CA LYS A 33 -8.43 -0.91 -6.10
C LYS A 33 -7.75 0.48 -6.15
N SER A 34 -7.81 1.20 -5.04
CA SER A 34 -7.27 2.56 -4.91
C SER A 34 -5.78 2.58 -4.61
N ILE A 35 -5.23 1.53 -3.97
CA ILE A 35 -3.79 1.40 -3.71
C ILE A 35 -3.13 0.40 -4.69
N PRO A 36 -1.94 0.71 -5.24
CA PRO A 36 -1.21 -0.21 -6.12
C PRO A 36 -0.83 -1.52 -5.42
N HIS A 37 -1.36 -2.64 -5.91
CA HIS A 37 -1.08 -3.96 -5.37
C HIS A 37 -1.12 -5.04 -6.47
N LEU A 38 -0.47 -6.17 -6.21
CA LEU A 38 -0.49 -7.36 -7.06
C LEU A 38 -0.98 -8.56 -6.24
N ARG A 39 -1.78 -9.43 -6.88
CA ARG A 39 -2.19 -10.73 -6.33
C ARG A 39 -1.65 -11.86 -7.23
N PRO A 40 -0.37 -12.23 -7.08
CA PRO A 40 0.20 -13.32 -7.87
C PRO A 40 -0.41 -14.69 -7.53
N LEU A 41 -0.91 -14.85 -6.30
CA LEU A 41 -1.65 -16.01 -5.79
C LEU A 41 -2.85 -15.51 -5.00
N SER A 42 -3.90 -16.34 -4.86
CA SER A 42 -5.17 -15.95 -4.22
C SER A 42 -5.01 -15.44 -2.77
N ASP A 43 -4.00 -15.92 -2.05
CA ASP A 43 -3.70 -15.64 -0.65
C ASP A 43 -2.52 -14.67 -0.46
N MET A 44 -1.85 -14.25 -1.53
CA MET A 44 -0.65 -13.42 -1.47
C MET A 44 -0.91 -12.04 -2.07
N ILE A 45 -0.62 -10.99 -1.29
CA ILE A 45 -0.66 -9.60 -1.77
C ILE A 45 0.75 -9.03 -1.73
N VAL A 46 1.18 -8.45 -2.85
CA VAL A 46 2.50 -7.84 -3.02
C VAL A 46 2.35 -6.37 -3.37
N PHE A 47 3.10 -5.53 -2.67
CA PHE A 47 3.16 -4.10 -2.93
C PHE A 47 4.52 -3.74 -3.51
N ASN A 48 4.54 -3.10 -4.67
CA ASN A 48 5.74 -2.48 -5.20
C ASN A 48 5.85 -1.08 -4.57
N LEU A 49 6.84 -0.87 -3.71
CA LEU A 49 6.98 0.38 -2.98
C LEU A 49 7.24 1.57 -3.89
N ASP A 50 7.87 1.36 -5.05
CA ASP A 50 8.09 2.44 -6.02
C ASP A 50 6.75 2.96 -6.59
N HIS A 51 5.76 2.08 -6.72
CA HIS A 51 4.39 2.46 -7.11
C HIS A 51 3.59 3.01 -5.93
N VAL A 52 3.78 2.47 -4.73
CA VAL A 52 3.15 3.00 -3.51
C VAL A 52 3.62 4.43 -3.26
N ASP A 53 4.90 4.73 -3.41
CA ASP A 53 5.44 6.09 -3.26
C ASP A 53 4.81 7.06 -4.27
N SER A 54 4.71 6.63 -5.52
CA SER A 54 4.05 7.43 -6.56
C SER A 54 2.57 7.68 -6.23
N TRP A 55 1.90 6.71 -5.62
CA TRP A 55 0.52 6.85 -5.15
C TRP A 55 0.39 7.77 -3.94
N LEU A 56 1.32 7.70 -2.98
CA LEU A 56 1.38 8.57 -1.81
C LEU A 56 1.54 10.03 -2.21
N SER A 57 2.45 10.32 -3.15
CA SER A 57 2.63 11.67 -3.69
C SER A 57 1.33 12.23 -4.28
N GLN A 58 0.51 11.40 -4.92
CA GLN A 58 -0.79 11.83 -5.46
C GLN A 58 -1.83 12.08 -4.37
N GLN A 59 -1.75 11.41 -3.21
CA GLN A 59 -2.68 11.68 -2.11
C GLN A 59 -2.36 13.02 -1.43
N GLN A 60 -1.08 13.36 -1.28
CA GLN A 60 -0.64 14.62 -0.65
C GLN A 60 -0.95 15.88 -1.48
N HIS A 61 -1.28 15.72 -2.77
CA HIS A 61 -1.63 16.82 -3.67
C HIS A 61 -3.15 17.01 -3.85
N LYS A 62 -3.98 16.27 -3.10
CA LYS A 62 -5.45 16.36 -3.18
C LYS A 62 -6.08 17.30 -2.14
N ASP A 63 -5.27 18.02 -1.38
CA ASP A 63 -5.70 19.09 -0.48
C ASP A 63 -5.83 20.44 -1.20
#